data_AF-B3V6L8-F1
#
_entry.id   AF-B3V6L8-F1
#
_cell.length_a   1.000
_cell.length_b   1.000
_cell.length_c   1.000
_cell.angle_alpha   90.00
_cell.angle_beta   90.00
_cell.angle_gamma   90.00
#
_symmetry.space_group_name_H-M   'P 1'
#
loop_
_entity.id
_entity.type
_entity.pdbx_description
1 polymer ?
#
loop_
_entity_poly.entity_id
_entity_poly.type
_entity_poly.pdbx_seq_one_letter_code
_entity_poly.pdbx_strand_id
1 'polypeptide(L)'
;MARVDSLIWFMAGFAQLFVGSSLESQLGVILEITGGSSVLLGLYALVFVARHHKEFEASYSKLEKTTMTRDDQGRIHRIDDSDQVKRVVWYAIPIILTFFAAIGWLAN
;
A
#
# COMPACT_ATOMS: atom_id res chain seq x y z
N MET A 1 7.34 3.48 -5.08
CA MET A 1 6.73 4.55 -4.26
C MET A 1 5.22 4.57 -4.45
N ALA A 2 4.69 4.84 -5.66
CA ALA A 2 3.24 4.90 -5.94
C ALA A 2 2.37 3.72 -5.40
N ARG A 3 2.92 2.50 -5.35
CA ARG A 3 2.25 1.31 -4.79
C ARG A 3 2.04 1.34 -3.27
N VAL A 4 3.00 1.91 -2.55
CA VAL A 4 2.96 2.00 -1.08
C VAL A 4 2.11 3.21 -0.69
N ASP A 5 2.26 4.31 -1.41
CA ASP A 5 1.57 5.56 -1.13
C ASP A 5 0.04 5.43 -1.35
N SER A 6 -0.40 4.67 -2.36
CA SER A 6 -1.82 4.40 -2.59
C SER A 6 -2.46 3.56 -1.48
N LEU A 7 -1.72 2.58 -0.95
CA LEU A 7 -2.17 1.75 0.16
C LEU A 7 -2.28 2.57 1.45
N ILE A 8 -1.31 3.45 1.72
CA ILE A 8 -1.34 4.34 2.88
C ILE A 8 -2.54 5.29 2.80
N TRP A 9 -2.81 5.87 1.62
CA TRP A 9 -3.99 6.72 1.41
C TRP A 9 -5.30 5.98 1.63
N PHE A 10 -5.39 4.75 1.13
CA PHE A 10 -6.55 3.89 1.31
C PHE A 10 -6.77 3.54 2.80
N MET A 11 -5.70 3.19 3.51
CA MET A 11 -5.73 2.90 4.95
C MET A 11 -6.11 4.13 5.77
N ALA A 12 -5.54 5.30 5.45
CA ALA A 12 -5.85 6.55 6.13
C ALA A 12 -7.32 6.93 5.96
N GLY A 13 -7.90 6.71 4.77
CA GLY A 13 -9.34 6.91 4.53
C GLY A 13 -10.21 6.05 5.45
N PHE A 14 -9.90 4.75 5.58
CA PHE A 14 -10.65 3.86 6.48
C PHE A 14 -10.44 4.17 7.96
N ALA A 15 -9.24 4.57 8.37
CA ALA A 15 -9.01 5.05 9.72
C ALA A 15 -9.87 6.30 10.02
N GLN A 16 -9.99 7.20 9.05
CA GLN A 16 -10.79 8.40 9.19
C GLN A 16 -12.30 8.11 9.25
N LEU A 17 -12.79 7.16 8.45
CA LEU A 17 -14.15 6.64 8.53
C LEU A 17 -14.44 6.01 9.89
N PHE A 18 -13.55 5.15 10.38
CA PHE A 18 -13.68 4.49 11.68
C PHE A 18 -13.75 5.50 12.83
N VAL A 19 -12.82 6.46 12.87
CA VAL A 19 -12.82 7.52 13.89
C VAL A 19 -14.04 8.43 13.75
N GLY A 20 -14.42 8.79 12.51
CA GLY A 20 -15.60 9.61 12.22
C GLY A 20 -16.89 9.00 12.74
N SER A 21 -17.08 7.69 12.53
CA SER A 21 -18.27 6.95 13.00
C SER A 21 -18.39 6.87 14.52
N SER A 22 -17.28 7.04 15.24
CA SER A 22 -17.28 7.04 16.72
C SER A 22 -17.58 8.43 17.31
N LEU A 23 -17.70 9.47 16.48
CA LEU A 23 -17.88 10.86 16.90
C LEU A 23 -19.28 11.35 16.56
N GLU A 24 -20.16 11.49 17.56
CA GLU A 24 -21.49 12.13 17.43
C GLU A 24 -21.39 13.67 17.33
N SER A 25 -20.64 14.18 16.35
CA SER A 25 -20.41 15.61 16.17
C SER A 25 -20.32 15.98 14.68
N GLN A 26 -20.41 17.27 14.37
CA GLN A 26 -20.18 17.77 13.00
C GLN A 26 -18.79 17.39 12.47
N LEU A 27 -17.79 17.24 13.35
CA LEU A 27 -16.47 16.74 12.97
C LEU A 27 -16.52 15.28 12.51
N GLY A 28 -17.36 14.44 13.14
CA GLY A 28 -17.58 13.05 12.72
C GLY A 28 -18.10 12.99 11.29
N VAL A 29 -19.13 13.79 10.97
CA VAL A 29 -19.70 13.89 9.62
C VAL A 29 -18.67 14.35 8.59
N ILE A 30 -17.86 15.36 8.92
CA ILE A 30 -16.80 15.84 8.02
C ILE A 30 -15.75 14.74 7.78
N LEU A 31 -15.34 14.05 8.84
CA LEU A 31 -14.37 12.96 8.78
C LEU A 31 -14.91 11.78 7.96
N GLU A 32 -16.19 11.46 8.06
CA GLU A 32 -16.80 10.41 7.24
C GLU A 32 -16.84 10.77 5.75
N ILE A 33 -17.28 12.00 5.42
CA ILE A 33 -17.38 12.45 4.03
C ILE A 33 -15.99 12.49 3.37
N THR A 34 -15.02 13.09 4.06
CA THR A 34 -13.66 13.20 3.53
C THR A 34 -12.93 11.85 3.57
N GLY A 35 -13.21 11.00 4.56
CA GLY A 35 -12.66 9.64 4.66
C GLY A 35 -13.15 8.73 3.55
N GLY A 36 -14.45 8.77 3.24
CA GLY A 36 -15.04 8.02 2.14
C GLY A 36 -14.48 8.45 0.79
N SER A 37 -14.24 9.75 0.60
CA SER A 37 -13.58 10.28 -0.59
C SER A 37 -12.14 9.78 -0.73
N SER A 38 -11.38 9.75 0.37
CA SER A 38 -10.03 9.18 0.39
C SER A 38 -10.01 7.68 0.13
N VAL A 39 -10.99 6.92 0.63
CA VAL A 39 -11.14 5.49 0.33
C VAL A 39 -11.37 5.26 -1.17
N LEU A 40 -12.26 6.04 -1.79
CA LEU A 40 -12.52 5.95 -3.23
C LEU A 40 -11.28 6.27 -4.08
N LEU A 41 -10.54 7.32 -3.73
CA LEU A 41 -9.29 7.68 -4.40
C LEU A 41 -8.21 6.60 -4.22
N GLY A 42 -8.06 6.08 -3.00
CA GLY A 42 -7.16 4.99 -2.69
C GLY A 42 -7.50 3.73 -3.49
N LEU A 43 -8.78 3.37 -3.56
CA LEU A 43 -9.27 2.23 -4.34
C LEU A 43 -9.00 2.42 -5.84
N TYR A 44 -9.29 3.61 -6.38
CA TYR A 44 -9.00 3.95 -7.77
C TYR A 44 -7.50 3.77 -8.06
N ALA A 45 -6.63 4.32 -7.21
CA ALA A 45 -5.19 4.20 -7.36
C ALA A 45 -4.71 2.74 -7.27
N LEU A 46 -5.25 1.95 -6.34
CA LEU A 46 -4.93 0.52 -6.21
C LEU A 46 -5.35 -0.26 -7.47
N VAL A 47 -6.56 -0.02 -7.97
CA VAL A 47 -7.06 -0.65 -9.20
C VAL A 47 -6.23 -0.22 -10.42
N PHE A 48 -5.89 1.06 -10.52
CA PHE A 48 -5.04 1.59 -11.58
C PHE A 48 -3.67 0.92 -11.56
N VAL A 49 -3.03 0.88 -10.40
CA VAL A 49 -1.74 0.19 -10.20
C VAL A 49 -1.83 -1.29 -10.55
N ALA A 50 -2.91 -1.97 -10.17
CA ALA A 50 -3.11 -3.39 -10.49
C ALA A 50 -3.23 -3.60 -12.01
N ARG A 51 -3.94 -2.73 -12.73
CA ARG A 51 -4.06 -2.80 -14.20
C ARG A 51 -2.74 -2.53 -14.91
N HIS A 52 -1.98 -1.54 -14.45
CA HIS A 52 -0.75 -1.09 -15.10
C HIS A 52 0.53 -1.73 -14.51
N HIS A 53 0.41 -2.77 -13.69
CA HIS A 53 1.55 -3.34 -12.95
C HIS A 53 2.71 -3.79 -13.86
N LYS A 54 2.42 -4.27 -15.08
CA LYS A 54 3.42 -4.74 -16.06
C LYS A 54 4.30 -3.59 -16.58
N GLU A 55 3.69 -2.43 -16.82
CA GLU A 55 4.39 -1.23 -17.31
C GLU A 55 5.30 -0.64 -16.23
N PHE A 56 4.89 -0.73 -14.96
CA PHE A 56 5.72 -0.34 -13.83
C PHE A 56 6.87 -1.29 -13.54
N GLU A 57 6.69 -2.61 -13.72
CA GLU A 57 7.78 -3.58 -13.51
C GLU A 57 8.87 -3.47 -14.58
N ALA A 58 8.49 -3.16 -15.82
CA ALA A 58 9.46 -2.94 -16.90
C ALA A 58 10.22 -1.60 -16.76
N SER A 59 9.57 -0.55 -16.23
CA SER A 59 10.15 0.80 -16.15
C SER A 59 10.96 1.03 -14.86
N TYR A 60 10.57 0.41 -13.73
CA TYR A 60 11.39 0.40 -12.52
C TYR A 60 12.48 -0.64 -12.65
N SER A 61 13.54 -0.22 -13.32
CA SER A 61 14.79 -0.93 -13.47
C SER A 61 15.25 -1.54 -12.14
N LYS A 62 15.12 -2.87 -12.02
CA LYS A 62 15.73 -3.70 -10.96
C LYS A 62 17.24 -3.49 -10.80
N LEU A 63 17.89 -2.69 -11.66
CA LEU A 63 19.32 -2.40 -11.63
C LEU A 63 19.79 -1.71 -10.35
N GLU A 64 18.94 -0.94 -9.67
CA GLU A 64 19.29 -0.22 -8.43
C GLU A 64 19.56 -1.17 -7.24
N LYS A 65 18.89 -2.33 -7.19
CA LYS A 65 18.97 -3.28 -6.06
C LYS A 65 19.72 -4.56 -6.40
N THR A 66 20.41 -4.58 -7.53
CA THR A 66 21.19 -5.74 -7.93
C THR A 66 22.64 -5.57 -7.55
N THR A 67 23.14 -6.44 -6.67
CA THR A 67 24.57 -6.55 -6.40
C THR A 67 25.19 -7.50 -7.42
N MET A 68 26.32 -7.09 -7.98
CA MET A 68 27.08 -7.86 -8.95
C MET A 68 28.05 -8.74 -8.16
N THR A 69 27.75 -10.02 -8.05
CA THR A 69 28.58 -10.99 -7.31
C THR A 69 29.33 -11.86 -8.30
N ARG A 70 30.53 -12.30 -7.92
CA ARG A 70 31.37 -13.18 -8.73
C ARG A 70 31.35 -14.57 -8.10
N ASP A 71 30.96 -15.55 -8.90
CA ASP A 71 31.03 -16.97 -8.55
C ASP A 71 32.50 -17.43 -8.48
N ASP A 72 32.74 -18.56 -7.81
CA ASP A 72 34.05 -19.19 -7.63
C ASP A 72 34.72 -19.55 -8.97
N GLN A 73 33.94 -19.66 -10.06
CA GLN A 73 34.43 -19.82 -11.43
C GLN A 73 34.71 -18.51 -12.17
N GLY A 74 34.65 -17.37 -11.49
CA GLY A 74 34.90 -16.04 -12.06
C GLY A 74 33.75 -15.48 -12.90
N ARG A 75 32.61 -16.18 -12.96
CA ARG A 75 31.42 -15.75 -13.70
C ARG A 75 30.66 -14.69 -12.91
N ILE A 76 30.22 -13.65 -13.59
CA ILE A 76 29.52 -12.52 -12.96
C ILE A 76 28.03 -12.84 -12.96
N HIS A 77 27.45 -12.98 -11.77
CA HIS A 77 26.03 -13.22 -11.57
C HIS A 77 25.39 -12.04 -10.86
N ARG A 78 24.22 -11.64 -11.38
CA ARG A 78 23.42 -10.57 -10.83
C ARG A 78 22.48 -11.16 -9.77
N ILE A 79 22.67 -10.78 -8.50
CA ILE A 79 21.80 -11.21 -7.41
C ILE A 79 20.93 -10.01 -7.00
N ASP A 80 19.63 -10.21 -6.98
CA ASP A 80 18.65 -9.24 -6.46
C ASP A 80 18.68 -9.35 -4.93
N ASP A 81 19.18 -8.31 -4.27
CA ASP A 81 19.31 -8.25 -2.80
C ASP A 81 18.02 -7.68 -2.14
N SER A 82 16.90 -7.70 -2.87
CA SER A 82 15.62 -7.33 -2.29
C SER A 82 15.12 -8.42 -1.34
N ASP A 83 15.25 -8.15 -0.04
CA ASP A 83 14.71 -8.98 1.04
C ASP A 83 13.18 -9.07 0.93
N GLN A 84 12.70 -10.14 0.28
CA GLN A 84 11.29 -10.38 0.03
C GLN A 84 10.49 -10.46 1.34
N VAL A 85 11.11 -10.95 2.42
CA VAL A 85 10.45 -11.11 3.72
C VAL A 85 10.10 -9.75 4.31
N LYS A 86 11.05 -8.81 4.31
CA LYS A 86 10.79 -7.43 4.77
C LYS A 86 9.66 -6.80 3.96
N ARG A 87 9.66 -7.01 2.64
CA ARG A 87 8.62 -6.47 1.76
C ARG A 87 7.23 -6.98 2.14
N VAL A 88 7.07 -8.27 2.40
CA VAL A 88 5.77 -8.87 2.75
C VAL A 88 5.23 -8.31 4.07
N VAL A 89 6.07 -8.19 5.10
CA VAL A 89 5.65 -7.68 6.42
C VAL A 89 5.13 -6.25 6.31
N TRP A 90 5.81 -5.39 5.55
CA TRP A 90 5.42 -3.99 5.35
C TRP A 90 4.11 -3.80 4.59
N TYR A 91 3.64 -4.79 3.83
CA TYR A 91 2.33 -4.74 3.17
C TYR A 91 1.24 -5.46 3.96
N ALA A 92 1.56 -6.59 4.60
CA ALA A 92 0.59 -7.39 5.32
C ALA A 92 -0.02 -6.63 6.51
N ILE A 93 0.81 -5.93 7.29
CA ILE A 93 0.35 -5.19 8.48
C ILE A 93 -0.67 -4.10 8.10
N PRO A 94 -0.38 -3.17 7.16
CA PRO A 94 -1.36 -2.17 6.75
C PRO A 94 -2.65 -2.75 6.18
N ILE A 95 -2.57 -3.84 5.41
CA ILE A 95 -3.75 -4.49 4.83
C ILE A 95 -4.66 -5.03 5.94
N ILE A 96 -4.10 -5.74 6.92
CA ILE A 96 -4.85 -6.30 8.04
C ILE A 96 -5.48 -5.17 8.88
N LEU A 97 -4.73 -4.11 9.19
CA LEU A 97 -5.26 -2.96 9.93
C LEU A 97 -6.39 -2.26 9.17
N THR A 98 -6.23 -2.07 7.86
CA THR A 98 -7.28 -1.47 7.01
C THR A 98 -8.54 -2.33 7.02
N PHE A 99 -8.39 -3.66 6.97
CA PHE A 99 -9.50 -4.59 7.02
C PHE A 99 -10.28 -4.48 8.34
N PHE A 100 -9.57 -4.42 9.48
CA PHE A 100 -10.22 -4.23 10.78
C PHE A 100 -10.91 -2.86 10.90
N ALA A 101 -10.28 -1.78 10.40
CA ALA A 101 -10.90 -0.46 10.39
C ALA A 101 -12.18 -0.44 9.54
N ALA A 102 -12.18 -1.12 8.39
CA ALA A 102 -13.35 -1.24 7.53
C ALA A 102 -14.50 -2.01 8.21
N ILE A 103 -14.20 -3.12 8.88
CA ILE A 103 -15.20 -3.88 9.66
C ILE A 103 -15.72 -3.03 10.81
N GLY A 104 -14.83 -2.38 11.56
CA GLY A 104 -15.21 -1.54 12.69
C GLY A 104 -16.11 -0.39 12.27
N TRP A 105 -15.82 0.23 11.12
CA TRP A 105 -16.68 1.26 10.54
C TRP A 105 -18.04 0.72 10.11
N LEU A 106 -18.08 -0.45 9.44
CA LEU A 106 -19.33 -1.08 8.99
C LEU A 106 -20.23 -1.55 10.15
N ALA A 107 -19.64 -1.80 11.32
CA ALA A 107 -20.34 -2.28 12.51
C ALA A 107 -20.91 -1.15 13.39
N ASN A 108 -20.52 0.11 13.15
CA ASN A 108 -21.09 1.31 13.77
C ASN A 108 -22.27 1.83 12.95
#